data_AF-A0A3Q1LXV5-F1
#
_entry.id   AF-A0A3Q1LXV5-F1
#
_cell.length_a   1.000
_cell.length_b   1.000
_cell.length_c   1.000
_cell.angle_alpha   90.00
_cell.angle_beta   90.00
_cell.angle_gamma   90.00
#
_symmetry.space_group_name_H-M   'P 1'
#
loop_
_entity.id
_entity.type
_entity.pdbx_description
1 polymer ?
#
loop_
_entity_poly.entity_id
_entity_poly.type
_entity_poly.pdbx_seq_one_letter_code
_entity_poly.pdbx_strand_id
1 'polypeptide(L)'
;MTFYFTGIRSFPKLWKSNSYFGLSSSHSYLSLFLKDCYGIRNQEKCFSVKTMSAQNTKAMNLLIAKARCVRKLDESSNKQVSADSSHMFAAGAAKKRSQMNPSSKDPVLPPVENIIQLPTKPLNSEEWDKLKEEFKEKANFENWIILQMVKCHSSVDVAKSVLAWVAAKNSGIVGYDLLVKYLYLCVFHKQTSEIIDVYEIMKARYKRLESGAYTLLMRGLIYTDRWREALLLLEDLKKVMIPSKKNYDDCIQGALFHQDVNVAWNLYQELLSHDIVPMLETLKAFFDFGKDMKDDQYSNKLHNILLYLRNNQLYPGESFAHSIKTWFESIPGEQWKGQFTTIQQSGQCLGCGKTVESIHLSSEEYEFLKAKIMRDVIDGGDQYKKTTPQSF
;
A
#
# COMPACT_ATOMS: atom_id res chain seq x y z
N MET A 1 4.66 10.44 -61.26
CA MET A 1 4.32 9.71 -60.01
C MET A 1 4.59 10.69 -58.88
N THR A 2 3.77 11.71 -58.56
CA THR A 2 2.31 11.77 -58.28
C THR A 2 1.92 10.74 -57.20
N PHE A 3 1.33 11.09 -56.04
CA PHE A 3 0.43 12.20 -55.70
C PHE A 3 0.58 12.71 -54.24
N TYR A 4 0.41 14.03 -54.11
CA TYR A 4 -0.14 14.74 -52.94
C TYR A 4 -1.65 14.49 -52.83
N PHE A 5 -2.23 14.56 -51.62
CA PHE A 5 -3.50 15.29 -51.43
C PHE A 5 -3.67 15.81 -49.99
N THR A 6 -3.98 17.10 -49.94
CA THR A 6 -4.43 17.92 -48.81
C THR A 6 -5.94 17.84 -48.61
N GLY A 7 -6.39 17.86 -47.35
CA GLY A 7 -7.53 18.59 -46.74
C GLY A 7 -8.94 18.64 -47.38
N ILE A 8 -9.98 18.68 -46.52
CA ILE A 8 -11.10 19.66 -46.51
C ILE A 8 -12.27 19.24 -45.55
N ARG A 9 -12.60 20.18 -44.64
CA ARG A 9 -13.92 20.68 -44.14
C ARG A 9 -15.02 19.79 -43.50
N SER A 10 -15.29 20.10 -42.22
CA SER A 10 -16.55 20.57 -41.55
C SER A 10 -17.94 19.92 -41.79
N PHE A 11 -18.55 19.45 -40.66
CA PHE A 11 -19.96 19.55 -40.14
C PHE A 11 -21.18 19.32 -41.08
N PRO A 12 -22.38 18.82 -40.63
CA PRO A 12 -23.03 19.12 -39.33
C PRO A 12 -23.93 18.03 -38.66
N LYS A 13 -24.38 18.38 -37.44
CA LYS A 13 -25.59 17.99 -36.69
C LYS A 13 -26.62 17.06 -37.37
N LEU A 14 -27.01 16.00 -36.64
CA LEU A 14 -28.38 15.48 -36.66
C LEU A 14 -28.91 15.34 -35.22
N TRP A 15 -29.88 16.19 -34.91
CA TRP A 15 -30.79 16.13 -33.77
C TRP A 15 -31.74 14.93 -33.91
N LYS A 16 -32.14 14.31 -32.79
CA LYS A 16 -33.54 14.35 -32.33
C LYS A 16 -33.70 13.77 -30.92
N SER A 17 -34.22 14.60 -30.03
CA SER A 17 -34.94 14.22 -28.84
C SER A 17 -36.13 13.33 -29.20
N ASN A 18 -36.41 12.30 -28.40
CA ASN A 18 -37.78 11.95 -28.05
C ASN A 18 -37.82 11.29 -26.68
N SER A 19 -38.39 12.04 -25.74
CA SER A 19 -39.00 11.59 -24.50
C SER A 19 -40.26 10.78 -24.81
N TYR A 20 -40.36 9.55 -24.30
CA TYR A 20 -41.66 8.98 -23.90
C TYR A 20 -41.50 8.11 -22.66
N PHE A 21 -42.35 8.44 -21.69
CA PHE A 21 -42.64 7.77 -20.44
C PHE A 21 -43.09 6.31 -20.64
N GLY A 22 -42.72 5.45 -19.69
CA GLY A 22 -43.30 4.12 -19.48
C GLY A 22 -42.82 3.53 -18.16
N LEU A 23 -43.59 3.78 -17.09
CA LEU A 23 -43.42 3.24 -15.74
C LEU A 23 -43.29 1.70 -15.74
N SER A 24 -42.39 1.16 -14.90
CA SER A 24 -42.82 0.33 -13.75
C SER A 24 -41.65 -0.04 -12.82
N SER A 25 -41.74 0.46 -11.58
CA SER A 25 -41.48 -0.19 -10.28
C SER A 25 -40.07 -0.70 -9.94
N SER A 26 -39.47 -0.48 -8.76
CA SER A 26 -39.68 0.35 -7.57
C SER A 26 -38.48 0.04 -6.68
N HIS A 27 -37.76 1.04 -6.17
CA HIS A 27 -37.10 1.07 -4.84
C HIS A 27 -36.42 2.44 -4.73
N SER A 28 -37.23 3.47 -4.45
CA SER A 28 -36.74 4.80 -4.12
C SER A 28 -36.26 4.81 -2.67
N TYR A 29 -34.96 5.02 -2.46
CA TYR A 29 -34.50 5.60 -1.20
C TYR A 29 -34.87 7.09 -1.24
N LEU A 30 -35.88 7.46 -0.45
CA LEU A 30 -36.23 8.84 -0.14
C LEU A 30 -35.04 9.49 0.59
N SER A 31 -34.21 10.25 -0.15
CA SER A 31 -33.37 11.28 0.46
C SER A 31 -34.23 12.52 0.68
N LEU A 32 -34.79 12.64 1.88
CA LEU A 32 -35.39 13.89 2.33
C LEU A 32 -34.29 14.93 2.52
N PHE A 33 -33.95 15.65 1.45
CA PHE A 33 -33.30 16.95 1.57
C PHE A 33 -34.37 17.98 1.94
N LEU A 34 -34.50 18.25 3.24
CA LEU A 34 -35.16 19.47 3.69
C LEU A 34 -34.27 20.65 3.28
N LYS A 35 -34.70 21.31 2.20
CA LYS A 35 -34.17 22.57 1.71
C LYS A 35 -34.82 23.68 2.52
N ASP A 36 -34.22 24.05 3.65
CA ASP A 36 -34.57 25.29 4.35
C ASP A 36 -33.96 26.47 3.59
N CYS A 37 -34.79 27.08 2.75
CA CYS A 37 -34.54 28.40 2.19
C CYS A 37 -34.88 29.47 3.24
N TYR A 38 -33.96 29.83 4.14
CA TYR A 38 -33.97 31.16 4.79
C TYR A 38 -32.57 31.57 5.28
N GLY A 39 -32.09 32.72 4.77
CA GLY A 39 -31.21 33.62 5.50
C GLY A 39 -29.69 33.43 5.32
N ILE A 40 -29.09 34.35 4.57
CA ILE A 40 -27.65 34.60 4.51
C ILE A 40 -27.07 34.70 5.94
N ARG A 41 -26.23 33.73 6.33
CA ARG A 41 -25.26 33.92 7.41
C ARG A 41 -24.05 33.03 7.14
N ASN A 42 -22.89 33.66 6.92
CA ASN A 42 -21.60 32.98 6.82
C ASN A 42 -21.41 32.10 8.07
N GLN A 43 -21.58 30.79 7.93
CA GLN A 43 -21.17 29.81 8.92
C GLN A 43 -19.88 29.16 8.42
N GLU A 44 -18.79 29.37 9.17
CA GLU A 44 -17.53 28.67 8.95
C GLU A 44 -17.78 27.16 9.04
N LYS A 45 -17.50 26.44 7.95
CA LYS A 45 -17.61 24.98 7.92
C LYS A 45 -16.34 24.41 8.56
N CYS A 46 -16.50 23.81 9.75
CA CYS A 46 -15.43 23.11 10.46
C CYS A 46 -15.64 21.60 10.36
N PHE A 47 -14.57 20.86 10.04
CA PHE A 47 -14.50 19.40 10.16
C PHE A 47 -13.35 19.04 11.12
N SER A 48 -13.47 17.91 11.82
CA SER A 48 -12.43 17.39 12.71
C SER A 48 -12.01 16.00 12.28
N VAL A 49 -10.71 15.74 12.33
CA VAL A 49 -10.12 14.42 12.02
C VAL A 49 -9.31 13.99 13.23
N LYS A 50 -9.62 12.81 13.77
CA LYS A 50 -8.93 12.25 14.93
C LYS A 50 -7.66 11.53 14.48
N THR A 51 -6.50 11.94 15.00
CA THR A 51 -5.20 11.26 14.79
C THR A 51 -4.91 10.26 15.92
N MET A 52 -4.10 9.24 15.63
CA MET A 52 -3.75 8.20 16.62
C MET A 52 -2.51 8.54 17.44
N SER A 53 -2.53 8.17 18.73
CA SER A 53 -1.38 8.08 19.64
C SER A 53 -0.72 6.68 19.56
N ALA A 54 0.61 6.63 19.73
CA ALA A 54 1.49 5.46 19.56
C ALA A 54 1.16 4.21 20.42
N GLN A 55 0.30 4.31 21.44
CA GLN A 55 -0.04 3.17 22.31
C GLN A 55 -1.06 2.20 21.68
N ASN A 56 -1.90 2.66 20.74
CA ASN A 56 -2.96 1.85 20.13
C ASN A 56 -2.51 0.99 18.94
N THR A 57 -1.28 1.17 18.46
CA THR A 57 -0.71 0.40 17.35
C THR A 57 -0.55 -1.09 17.69
N LYS A 58 -0.32 -1.42 18.97
CA LYS A 58 -0.22 -2.82 19.43
C LYS A 58 -1.57 -3.55 19.43
N ALA A 59 -2.65 -2.86 19.80
CA ALA A 59 -3.98 -3.45 19.90
C ALA A 59 -4.59 -3.75 18.51
N MET A 60 -4.41 -2.84 17.56
CA MET A 60 -4.92 -3.01 16.19
C MET A 60 -4.14 -4.09 15.41
N ASN A 61 -2.81 -4.14 15.56
CA ASN A 61 -1.99 -5.20 14.98
C ASN A 61 -2.36 -6.58 15.54
N LEU A 62 -2.80 -6.68 16.79
CA LEU A 62 -3.27 -7.92 17.40
C LEU A 62 -4.62 -8.41 16.79
N LEU A 63 -5.54 -7.48 16.51
CA LEU A 63 -6.83 -7.78 15.88
C LEU A 63 -6.66 -8.18 14.41
N ILE A 64 -5.78 -7.51 13.67
CA ILE A 64 -5.43 -7.85 12.28
C ILE A 64 -4.70 -9.20 12.21
N ALA A 65 -3.84 -9.52 13.19
CA ALA A 65 -3.19 -10.83 13.27
C ALA A 65 -4.17 -11.96 13.59
N LYS A 66 -5.15 -11.74 14.49
CA LYS A 66 -6.21 -12.71 14.78
C LYS A 66 -7.10 -12.98 13.57
N ALA A 67 -7.45 -11.97 12.80
CA ALA A 67 -8.21 -12.12 11.55
C ALA A 67 -7.45 -12.89 10.45
N ARG A 68 -6.11 -12.92 10.49
CA ARG A 68 -5.27 -13.72 9.58
C ARG A 68 -5.08 -15.18 10.04
N CYS A 69 -4.99 -15.45 11.34
CA CYS A 69 -4.87 -16.83 11.83
C CYS A 69 -6.15 -17.66 11.60
N VAL A 70 -7.33 -17.03 11.65
CA VAL A 70 -8.61 -17.71 11.39
C VAL A 70 -8.75 -18.18 9.93
N ARG A 71 -7.96 -17.63 8.99
CA ARG A 71 -7.97 -18.04 7.57
C ARG A 71 -6.99 -19.16 7.21
N LYS A 72 -6.23 -19.72 8.16
CA LYS A 72 -5.20 -20.74 7.90
C LYS A 72 -5.40 -22.10 8.58
N LEU A 73 -6.56 -22.33 9.23
CA LEU A 73 -6.94 -23.66 9.67
C LEU A 73 -8.10 -24.14 8.79
N ASP A 74 -7.77 -24.75 7.67
CA ASP A 74 -8.55 -25.82 7.04
C ASP A 74 -7.68 -26.50 5.98
N GLU A 75 -6.87 -27.45 6.45
CA GLU A 75 -6.50 -28.64 5.69
C GLU A 75 -5.89 -29.63 6.69
N SER A 76 -6.65 -30.68 7.02
CA SER A 76 -6.18 -31.79 7.85
C SER A 76 -6.42 -33.11 7.14
N SER A 77 -5.41 -33.98 7.14
CA SER A 77 -5.53 -35.44 7.34
C SER A 77 -4.11 -36.03 7.44
N ASN A 78 -3.71 -36.43 8.65
CA ASN A 78 -3.76 -37.79 9.23
C ASN A 78 -2.64 -38.72 8.75
N LYS A 79 -1.61 -38.87 9.59
CA LYS A 79 -0.93 -40.15 9.82
C LYS A 79 -0.55 -40.29 11.30
N GLN A 80 -0.95 -41.41 11.87
CA GLN A 80 -0.80 -41.86 13.24
C GLN A 80 0.48 -42.70 13.36
N VAL A 81 1.46 -42.31 14.18
CA VAL A 81 2.56 -43.19 14.64
C VAL A 81 2.99 -42.78 16.07
N SER A 82 3.54 -43.76 16.78
CA SER A 82 3.57 -44.05 18.21
C SER A 82 4.33 -43.11 19.16
N ALA A 83 3.97 -43.28 20.43
CA ALA A 83 4.64 -42.76 21.61
C ALA A 83 6.11 -43.17 21.70
N ASP A 84 7.01 -42.19 21.64
CA ASP A 84 8.16 -42.03 22.54
C ASP A 84 8.88 -40.72 22.23
N SER A 85 8.56 -39.65 22.94
CA SER A 85 9.47 -38.51 23.13
C SER A 85 8.97 -37.66 24.29
N SER A 86 9.81 -37.50 25.31
CA SER A 86 9.56 -36.73 26.51
C SER A 86 9.07 -35.31 26.21
N HIS A 87 7.97 -34.92 26.85
CA HIS A 87 7.31 -33.63 26.68
C HIS A 87 8.24 -32.44 27.01
N MET A 88 8.81 -31.80 25.98
CA MET A 88 9.62 -30.57 26.09
C MET A 88 8.81 -29.27 26.26
N PHE A 89 7.51 -29.34 26.53
CA PHE A 89 6.63 -28.17 26.66
C PHE A 89 5.64 -28.28 27.83
N ALA A 90 6.12 -28.67 29.01
CA ALA A 90 5.35 -28.51 30.23
C ALA A 90 5.38 -27.05 30.71
N ALA A 91 4.21 -26.52 31.08
CA ALA A 91 4.08 -25.19 31.69
C ALA A 91 4.93 -25.12 32.97
N GLY A 92 5.86 -24.16 33.03
CA GLY A 92 6.82 -24.01 34.15
C GLY A 92 8.29 -24.25 33.79
N ALA A 93 8.59 -24.81 32.61
CA ALA A 93 9.97 -25.07 32.15
C ALA A 93 10.83 -23.79 31.93
N ALA A 94 10.20 -22.61 31.78
CA ALA A 94 10.90 -21.35 31.58
C ALA A 94 11.74 -20.93 32.81
N LYS A 95 11.26 -21.23 34.03
CA LYS A 95 11.95 -20.84 35.29
C LYS A 95 13.16 -21.74 35.61
N LYS A 96 13.16 -22.99 35.13
CA LYS A 96 14.32 -23.89 35.25
C LYS A 96 15.45 -23.53 34.29
N ARG A 97 15.13 -23.03 33.08
CA ARG A 97 16.14 -22.57 32.11
C ARG A 97 16.89 -21.32 32.57
N SER A 98 16.24 -20.41 33.31
CA SER A 98 16.90 -19.20 33.82
C SER A 98 17.88 -19.45 34.96
N GLN A 99 17.78 -20.60 35.64
CA GLN A 99 18.61 -20.93 36.81
C GLN A 99 19.85 -21.78 36.48
N MET A 100 20.01 -22.23 35.23
CA MET A 100 21.13 -23.09 34.81
C MET A 100 22.24 -22.35 34.03
N ASN A 101 22.11 -21.04 33.78
CA ASN A 101 23.18 -20.26 33.16
C ASN A 101 24.06 -19.63 34.24
N PRO A 102 25.37 -19.94 34.33
CA PRO A 102 26.28 -19.20 35.16
C PRO A 102 26.39 -17.76 34.62
N SER A 103 26.26 -16.78 35.51
CA SER A 103 26.46 -15.37 35.20
C SER A 103 27.94 -15.08 34.92
N SER A 104 28.40 -15.24 33.69
CA SER A 104 29.66 -14.63 33.25
C SER A 104 29.40 -13.14 32.97
N LYS A 105 29.83 -12.28 33.89
CA LYS A 105 29.99 -10.85 33.64
C LYS A 105 31.17 -10.70 32.68
N ASP A 106 30.87 -10.54 31.40
CA ASP A 106 31.62 -9.75 30.43
C ASP A 106 30.69 -9.54 29.21
N PRO A 107 30.55 -8.33 28.68
CA PRO A 107 29.82 -8.13 27.43
C PRO A 107 30.63 -8.78 26.32
N VAL A 108 30.27 -10.01 25.96
CA VAL A 108 30.71 -10.63 24.71
C VAL A 108 30.15 -9.76 23.59
N LEU A 109 30.98 -8.85 23.10
CA LEU A 109 30.73 -8.12 21.87
C LEU A 109 30.42 -9.15 20.77
N PRO A 110 29.46 -8.87 19.86
CA PRO A 110 29.26 -9.72 18.70
C PRO A 110 30.59 -9.87 17.96
N PRO A 111 30.85 -11.02 17.30
CA PRO A 111 32.06 -11.15 16.52
C PRO A 111 32.10 -9.99 15.54
N VAL A 112 33.18 -9.21 15.58
CA VAL A 112 33.43 -8.14 14.62
C VAL A 112 33.51 -8.83 13.26
N GLU A 113 32.41 -8.82 12.50
CA GLU A 113 32.42 -9.13 11.08
C GLU A 113 33.55 -8.29 10.48
N ASN A 114 34.46 -8.89 9.70
CA ASN A 114 35.53 -8.16 9.04
C ASN A 114 34.91 -6.98 8.27
N ILE A 115 35.02 -5.77 8.84
CA ILE A 115 34.44 -4.55 8.27
C ILE A 115 35.37 -4.14 7.13
N ILE A 116 35.21 -4.80 5.97
CA ILE A 116 35.71 -4.23 4.73
C ILE A 116 34.94 -2.92 4.56
N GLN A 117 35.67 -1.80 4.63
CA GLN A 117 35.07 -0.49 4.41
C GLN A 117 34.50 -0.45 2.99
N LEU A 118 33.21 -0.14 2.88
CA LEU A 118 32.56 0.00 1.58
C LEU A 118 33.18 1.17 0.80
N PRO A 119 33.46 0.99 -0.50
CA PRO A 119 33.95 2.08 -1.32
C PRO A 119 32.99 3.26 -1.32
N THR A 120 33.52 4.47 -1.11
CA THR A 120 32.77 5.72 -1.16
C THR A 120 32.78 6.37 -2.54
N LYS A 121 33.68 5.90 -3.42
CA LYS A 121 33.84 6.35 -4.81
C LYS A 121 33.84 5.16 -5.76
N PRO A 122 33.42 5.36 -7.02
CA PRO A 122 33.50 4.32 -8.06
C PRO A 122 34.94 3.85 -8.23
N LEU A 123 35.14 2.53 -8.23
CA LEU A 123 36.47 1.92 -8.41
C LEU A 123 36.65 1.43 -9.84
N ASN A 124 37.90 1.41 -10.30
CA ASN A 124 38.27 0.79 -11.58
C ASN A 124 38.41 -0.74 -11.45
N SER A 125 38.61 -1.43 -12.57
CA SER A 125 38.68 -2.91 -12.58
C SER A 125 39.83 -3.48 -11.74
N GLU A 126 41.00 -2.83 -11.74
CA GLU A 126 42.17 -3.29 -10.98
C GLU A 126 41.99 -3.09 -9.47
N GLU A 127 41.33 -2.01 -9.07
CA GLU A 127 40.97 -1.73 -7.68
C GLU A 127 39.95 -2.74 -7.14
N TRP A 128 38.95 -3.10 -7.97
CA TRP A 128 38.00 -4.16 -7.62
C TRP A 128 38.68 -5.53 -7.53
N ASP A 129 39.70 -5.80 -8.35
CA ASP A 129 40.48 -7.04 -8.28
C ASP A 129 41.24 -7.15 -6.97
N LYS A 130 41.94 -6.08 -6.56
CA LYS A 130 42.63 -6.02 -5.27
C LYS A 130 41.69 -6.23 -4.10
N LEU A 131 40.52 -5.55 -4.11
CA LEU A 131 39.52 -5.70 -3.05
C LEU A 131 38.95 -7.12 -2.98
N LYS A 132 38.79 -7.79 -4.13
CA LYS A 132 38.37 -9.19 -4.20
C LYS A 132 39.45 -10.14 -3.66
N GLU A 133 40.73 -9.86 -3.91
CA GLU A 133 41.85 -10.68 -3.39
C GLU A 133 41.98 -10.60 -1.87
N GLU A 134 41.70 -9.44 -1.27
CA GLU A 134 41.64 -9.27 0.19
C GLU A 134 40.49 -10.07 0.83
N PHE A 135 39.42 -10.34 0.07
CA PHE A 135 38.29 -11.13 0.52
C PHE A 135 38.57 -12.63 0.45
N LYS A 136 38.78 -13.24 1.62
CA LYS A 136 39.20 -14.65 1.77
C LYS A 136 38.16 -15.68 1.29
N GLU A 137 36.88 -15.31 1.17
CA GLU A 137 35.82 -16.18 0.64
C GLU A 137 35.69 -16.03 -0.89
N LYS A 138 36.07 -17.05 -1.66
CA LYS A 138 36.18 -16.92 -3.13
C LYS A 138 34.85 -16.94 -3.89
N ALA A 139 33.76 -17.40 -3.29
CA ALA A 139 32.47 -17.51 -3.97
C ALA A 139 31.54 -16.36 -3.55
N ASN A 140 30.89 -15.72 -4.52
CA ASN A 140 29.85 -14.71 -4.34
C ASN A 140 30.29 -13.33 -3.83
N PHE A 141 31.56 -12.95 -3.94
CA PHE A 141 32.02 -11.61 -3.56
C PHE A 141 31.19 -10.49 -4.23
N GLU A 142 30.88 -10.64 -5.52
CA GLU A 142 30.09 -9.68 -6.30
C GLU A 142 28.69 -9.47 -5.70
N ASN A 143 28.02 -10.56 -5.32
CA ASN A 143 26.69 -10.51 -4.72
C ASN A 143 26.75 -10.03 -3.26
N TRP A 144 27.80 -10.39 -2.52
CA TRP A 144 28.01 -9.94 -1.16
C TRP A 144 28.26 -8.44 -1.10
N ILE A 145 29.17 -7.91 -1.93
CA ILE A 145 29.55 -6.49 -1.89
C ILE A 145 28.37 -5.59 -2.27
N ILE A 146 27.63 -5.93 -3.32
CA ILE A 146 26.45 -5.13 -3.70
C ILE A 146 25.33 -5.27 -2.66
N LEU A 147 25.21 -6.41 -1.98
CA LEU A 147 24.25 -6.57 -0.88
C LEU A 147 24.61 -5.64 0.30
N GLN A 148 25.90 -5.49 0.61
CA GLN A 148 26.33 -4.51 1.60
C GLN A 148 26.06 -3.08 1.13
N MET A 149 26.28 -2.77 -0.15
CA MET A 149 25.90 -1.47 -0.73
C MET A 149 24.40 -1.18 -0.60
N VAL A 150 23.55 -2.20 -0.81
CA VAL A 150 22.09 -2.12 -0.62
C VAL A 150 21.74 -1.80 0.84
N LYS A 151 22.36 -2.49 1.79
CA LYS A 151 22.14 -2.26 3.23
C LYS A 151 22.59 -0.87 3.69
N CYS A 152 23.68 -0.36 3.11
CA CYS A 152 24.24 0.95 3.45
C CYS A 152 23.73 2.09 2.54
N HIS A 153 22.82 1.81 1.60
CA HIS A 153 22.30 2.77 0.63
C HIS A 153 23.40 3.55 -0.12
N SER A 154 24.47 2.85 -0.52
CA SER A 154 25.60 3.43 -1.25
C SER A 154 25.15 4.11 -2.56
N SER A 155 26.01 4.98 -3.10
CA SER A 155 25.71 5.70 -4.34
C SER A 155 25.55 4.75 -5.52
N VAL A 156 24.68 5.15 -6.46
CA VAL A 156 24.41 4.38 -7.68
C VAL A 156 25.67 4.25 -8.55
N ASP A 157 26.54 5.26 -8.57
CA ASP A 157 27.79 5.23 -9.33
C ASP A 157 28.78 4.17 -8.81
N VAL A 158 28.88 4.03 -7.49
CA VAL A 158 29.71 3.00 -6.86
C VAL A 158 29.18 1.61 -7.23
N ALA A 159 27.87 1.39 -7.10
CA ALA A 159 27.26 0.12 -7.48
C ALA A 159 27.38 -0.16 -8.99
N LYS A 160 27.26 0.87 -9.83
CA LYS A 160 27.46 0.75 -11.29
C LYS A 160 28.88 0.33 -11.64
N SER A 161 29.88 0.79 -10.89
CA SER A 161 31.27 0.34 -11.09
C SER A 161 31.46 -1.15 -10.82
N VAL A 162 30.72 -1.73 -9.84
CA VAL A 162 30.70 -3.19 -9.62
C VAL A 162 30.12 -3.90 -10.84
N LEU A 163 29.01 -3.40 -11.39
CA LEU A 163 28.38 -3.99 -12.58
C LEU A 163 29.31 -3.94 -13.79
N ALA A 164 29.99 -2.80 -14.01
CA ALA A 164 30.94 -2.63 -15.10
C ALA A 164 32.13 -3.60 -14.97
N TRP A 165 32.68 -3.74 -13.76
CA TRP A 165 33.76 -4.68 -13.48
C TRP A 165 33.33 -6.15 -13.70
N VAL A 166 32.14 -6.54 -13.23
CA VAL A 166 31.60 -7.89 -13.46
C VAL A 166 31.34 -8.13 -14.96
N ALA A 167 30.78 -7.14 -15.66
CA ALA A 167 30.55 -7.23 -17.09
C ALA A 167 31.86 -7.38 -17.87
N ALA A 168 32.91 -6.63 -17.52
CA ALA A 168 34.22 -6.73 -18.17
C ALA A 168 34.83 -8.13 -18.06
N LYS A 169 34.64 -8.80 -16.92
CA LYS A 169 35.12 -10.17 -16.68
C LYS A 169 34.30 -11.26 -17.36
N ASN A 170 33.00 -11.04 -17.49
CA ASN A 170 32.04 -12.04 -17.96
C ASN A 170 31.54 -11.76 -19.38
N SER A 171 32.38 -11.23 -20.27
CA SER A 171 32.03 -10.95 -21.67
C SER A 171 30.76 -10.10 -21.84
N GLY A 172 30.57 -9.09 -20.98
CA GLY A 172 29.41 -8.20 -20.96
C GLY A 172 28.21 -8.72 -20.18
N ILE A 173 28.28 -9.90 -19.57
CA ILE A 173 27.15 -10.54 -18.89
C ILE A 173 27.14 -10.21 -17.41
N VAL A 174 26.11 -9.48 -16.98
CA VAL A 174 25.76 -9.29 -15.57
C VAL A 174 24.68 -10.31 -15.18
N GLY A 175 24.86 -10.97 -14.03
CA GLY A 175 23.90 -11.94 -13.50
C GLY A 175 22.61 -11.30 -12.99
N TYR A 176 21.51 -12.05 -13.01
CA TYR A 176 20.17 -11.58 -12.60
C TYR A 176 20.15 -11.00 -11.18
N ASP A 177 20.70 -11.72 -10.20
CA ASP A 177 20.68 -11.32 -8.79
C ASP A 177 21.40 -9.98 -8.53
N LEU A 178 22.51 -9.76 -9.24
CA LEU A 178 23.28 -8.51 -9.22
C LEU A 178 22.48 -7.36 -9.82
N LEU A 179 21.76 -7.59 -10.93
CA LEU A 179 20.88 -6.60 -11.55
C LEU A 179 19.71 -6.22 -10.65
N VAL A 180 19.08 -7.17 -9.94
CA VAL A 180 17.97 -6.89 -9.01
C VAL A 180 18.44 -6.02 -7.84
N LYS A 181 19.61 -6.31 -7.27
CA LYS A 181 20.20 -5.50 -6.18
C LYS A 181 20.59 -4.10 -6.65
N TYR A 182 21.12 -4.00 -7.87
CA TYR A 182 21.41 -2.70 -8.48
C TYR A 182 20.13 -1.90 -8.76
N LEU A 183 19.10 -2.54 -9.32
CA LEU A 183 17.79 -1.94 -9.54
C LEU A 183 17.21 -1.37 -8.25
N TYR A 184 17.32 -2.11 -7.13
CA TYR A 184 16.89 -1.62 -5.83
C TYR A 184 17.55 -0.28 -5.47
N LEU A 185 18.87 -0.16 -5.64
CA LEU A 185 19.58 1.09 -5.38
C LEU A 185 19.13 2.21 -6.32
N CYS A 186 18.93 1.91 -7.61
CA CYS A 186 18.43 2.89 -8.58
C CYS A 186 17.04 3.40 -8.20
N VAL A 187 16.13 2.51 -7.80
CA VAL A 187 14.78 2.85 -7.32
C VAL A 187 14.83 3.64 -6.02
N PHE A 188 15.72 3.27 -5.08
CA PHE A 188 15.89 3.97 -3.81
C PHE A 188 16.33 5.42 -4.01
N HIS A 189 17.33 5.64 -4.88
CA HIS A 189 17.88 6.95 -5.21
C HIS A 189 17.12 7.68 -6.32
N LYS A 190 16.04 7.09 -6.86
CA LYS A 190 15.23 7.62 -7.97
C LYS A 190 16.03 7.98 -9.22
N GLN A 191 17.06 7.19 -9.55
CA GLN A 191 17.86 7.34 -10.76
C GLN A 191 17.12 6.75 -11.97
N THR A 192 16.26 7.56 -12.60
CA THR A 192 15.32 7.12 -13.63
C THR A 192 15.98 6.58 -14.90
N SER A 193 17.11 7.15 -15.33
CA SER A 193 17.88 6.66 -16.48
C SER A 193 18.38 5.23 -16.25
N GLU A 194 19.01 4.98 -15.09
CA GLU A 194 19.53 3.66 -14.73
C GLU A 194 18.42 2.63 -14.56
N ILE A 195 17.26 3.03 -14.02
CA ILE A 195 16.08 2.15 -13.91
C ILE A 195 15.65 1.67 -15.31
N ILE A 196 15.60 2.58 -16.29
CA ILE A 196 15.22 2.26 -17.66
C ILE A 196 16.24 1.32 -18.31
N ASP A 197 17.54 1.60 -18.15
CA ASP A 197 18.60 0.76 -18.69
C ASP A 197 18.54 -0.67 -18.13
N VAL A 198 18.39 -0.81 -16.81
CA VAL A 198 18.26 -2.12 -16.16
C VAL A 198 16.99 -2.84 -16.59
N TYR A 199 15.88 -2.10 -16.75
CA TYR A 199 14.62 -2.66 -17.24
C TYR A 199 14.77 -3.25 -18.65
N GLU A 200 15.42 -2.53 -19.57
CA GLU A 200 15.67 -3.03 -20.93
C GLU A 200 16.59 -4.25 -20.94
N ILE A 201 17.67 -4.23 -20.14
CA ILE A 201 18.55 -5.38 -19.98
C ILE A 201 17.77 -6.59 -19.46
N MET A 202 16.92 -6.40 -18.44
CA MET A 202 16.12 -7.48 -17.88
C MET A 202 15.11 -8.03 -18.87
N LYS A 203 14.41 -7.15 -19.61
CA LYS A 203 13.40 -7.50 -20.61
C LYS A 203 14.00 -8.24 -21.80
N ALA A 204 15.18 -7.84 -22.26
CA ALA A 204 15.88 -8.49 -23.36
C ALA A 204 16.42 -9.89 -23.00
N ARG A 205 16.81 -10.10 -21.73
CA ARG A 205 17.53 -11.30 -21.31
C ARG A 205 16.67 -12.33 -20.58
N TYR A 206 15.61 -11.91 -19.90
CA TYR A 206 14.79 -12.78 -19.06
C TYR A 206 13.33 -12.76 -19.49
N LYS A 207 12.80 -13.93 -19.85
CA LYS A 207 11.41 -14.08 -20.29
C LYS A 207 10.40 -13.89 -19.16
N ARG A 208 10.80 -14.19 -17.92
CA ARG A 208 9.98 -14.05 -16.70
C ARG A 208 10.86 -13.56 -15.58
N LEU A 209 10.34 -12.65 -14.78
CA LEU A 209 10.99 -12.13 -13.58
C LEU A 209 10.27 -12.69 -12.35
N GLU A 210 10.95 -12.70 -11.21
CA GLU A 210 10.29 -13.04 -9.95
C GLU A 210 9.38 -11.88 -9.49
N SER A 211 8.41 -12.18 -8.61
CA SER A 211 7.44 -11.18 -8.12
C SER A 211 8.10 -9.97 -7.43
N GLY A 212 9.24 -10.19 -6.77
CA GLY A 212 10.05 -9.13 -6.16
C GLY A 212 10.62 -8.15 -7.20
N ALA A 213 11.19 -8.66 -8.28
CA ALA A 213 11.73 -7.84 -9.37
C ALA A 213 10.63 -7.08 -10.13
N TYR A 214 9.48 -7.72 -10.38
CA TYR A 214 8.29 -7.04 -10.92
C TYR A 214 7.88 -5.85 -10.05
N THR A 215 7.81 -6.04 -8.73
CA THR A 215 7.45 -4.98 -7.78
C THR A 215 8.45 -3.83 -7.81
N LEU A 216 9.76 -4.13 -7.88
CA LEU A 216 10.80 -3.10 -7.97
C LEU A 216 10.73 -2.32 -9.28
N LEU A 217 10.53 -3.00 -10.41
CA LEU A 217 10.40 -2.36 -11.71
C LEU A 217 9.17 -1.46 -11.78
N MET A 218 8.01 -1.93 -11.29
CA MET A 218 6.81 -1.08 -11.19
C MET A 218 7.10 0.20 -10.41
N ARG A 219 7.68 0.07 -9.21
CA ARG A 219 8.04 1.20 -8.35
C ARG A 219 9.07 2.14 -8.96
N GLY A 220 9.97 1.63 -9.79
CA GLY A 220 10.93 2.46 -10.50
C GLY A 220 10.30 3.24 -11.65
N LEU A 221 9.52 2.54 -12.49
CA LEU A 221 8.95 3.08 -13.72
C LEU A 221 7.91 4.18 -13.48
N ILE A 222 7.23 4.18 -12.34
CA ILE A 222 6.20 5.19 -12.00
C ILE A 222 6.75 6.62 -11.88
N TYR A 223 8.06 6.81 -11.79
CA TYR A 223 8.72 8.12 -11.79
C TYR A 223 9.26 8.53 -13.17
N THR A 224 8.97 7.75 -14.21
CA THR A 224 9.50 7.95 -15.57
C THR A 224 8.37 8.19 -16.57
N ASP A 225 8.69 8.76 -17.73
CA ASP A 225 7.73 8.90 -18.84
C ASP A 225 7.18 7.54 -19.34
N ARG A 226 7.84 6.44 -18.97
CA ARG A 226 7.45 5.06 -19.27
C ARG A 226 6.57 4.43 -18.20
N TRP A 227 5.94 5.21 -17.32
CA TRP A 227 5.10 4.72 -16.23
C TRP A 227 3.98 3.76 -16.67
N ARG A 228 3.48 3.89 -17.91
CA ARG A 228 2.48 2.95 -18.45
C ARG A 228 2.99 1.51 -18.56
N GLU A 229 4.30 1.30 -18.66
CA GLU A 229 4.86 -0.05 -18.61
C GLU A 229 4.77 -0.65 -17.20
N ALA A 230 4.72 0.15 -16.14
CA ALA A 230 4.40 -0.36 -14.80
C ALA A 230 2.98 -0.96 -14.75
N LEU A 231 2.02 -0.39 -15.49
CA LEU A 231 0.67 -0.95 -15.61
C LEU A 231 0.68 -2.28 -16.39
N LEU A 232 1.45 -2.37 -17.47
CA LEU A 232 1.61 -3.63 -18.22
C LEU A 232 2.20 -4.73 -17.34
N LEU A 233 3.22 -4.39 -16.55
CA LEU A 233 3.80 -5.30 -15.56
C LEU A 233 2.74 -5.73 -14.52
N LEU A 234 1.87 -4.82 -14.11
CA LEU A 234 0.79 -5.12 -13.15
C LEU A 234 -0.21 -6.10 -13.77
N GLU A 235 -0.61 -5.90 -15.02
CA GLU A 235 -1.47 -6.83 -15.76
C GLU A 235 -0.83 -8.21 -15.94
N ASP A 236 0.47 -8.26 -16.22
CA ASP A 236 1.20 -9.52 -16.29
C ASP A 236 1.26 -10.23 -14.94
N LEU A 237 1.39 -9.48 -13.83
CA LEU A 237 1.34 -10.04 -12.48
C LEU A 237 -0.05 -10.59 -12.15
N LYS A 238 -1.12 -9.89 -12.53
CA LYS A 238 -2.53 -10.34 -12.34
C LYS A 238 -2.83 -11.68 -12.99
N LYS A 239 -2.17 -12.01 -14.10
CA LYS A 239 -2.33 -13.31 -14.80
C LYS A 239 -1.83 -14.50 -13.98
N VAL A 240 -0.94 -14.27 -13.01
CA VAL A 240 -0.29 -15.35 -12.24
C VAL A 240 -0.62 -15.29 -10.75
N MET A 241 -0.97 -14.12 -10.20
CA MET A 241 -1.35 -13.96 -8.79
C MET A 241 -2.14 -12.68 -8.56
N ILE A 242 -2.81 -12.58 -7.40
CA ILE A 242 -3.42 -11.33 -6.95
C ILE A 242 -2.31 -10.33 -6.57
N PRO A 243 -2.24 -9.13 -7.19
CA PRO A 243 -1.23 -8.14 -6.85
C PRO A 243 -1.32 -7.68 -5.39
N SER A 244 -0.18 -7.32 -4.80
CA SER A 244 -0.17 -6.82 -3.43
C SER A 244 -0.72 -5.39 -3.36
N LYS A 245 -1.15 -4.97 -2.15
CA LYS A 245 -1.52 -3.57 -1.89
C LYS A 245 -0.43 -2.57 -2.28
N LYS A 246 0.86 -2.97 -2.24
CA LYS A 246 1.99 -2.13 -2.64
C LYS A 246 2.08 -1.98 -4.16
N ASN A 247 1.79 -3.05 -4.92
CA ASN A 247 1.78 -2.97 -6.39
C ASN A 247 0.70 -1.99 -6.88
N TYR A 248 -0.49 -2.07 -6.28
CA TYR A 248 -1.55 -1.10 -6.54
C TYR A 248 -1.17 0.30 -6.09
N ASP A 249 -0.63 0.47 -4.88
CA ASP A 249 -0.16 1.77 -4.37
C ASP A 249 0.83 2.44 -5.33
N ASP A 250 1.88 1.72 -5.75
CA ASP A 250 2.89 2.23 -6.68
C ASP A 250 2.23 2.67 -8.01
N CYS A 251 1.35 1.85 -8.61
CA CYS A 251 0.69 2.18 -9.88
C CYS A 251 -0.33 3.32 -9.77
N ILE A 252 -1.08 3.39 -8.67
CA ILE A 252 -2.02 4.50 -8.40
C ILE A 252 -1.25 5.80 -8.25
N GLN A 253 -0.16 5.82 -7.48
CA GLN A 253 0.70 7.00 -7.35
C GLN A 253 1.30 7.39 -8.69
N GLY A 254 1.79 6.42 -9.48
CA GLY A 254 2.28 6.67 -10.83
C GLY A 254 1.25 7.34 -11.74
N ALA A 255 0.01 6.86 -11.73
CA ALA A 255 -1.07 7.48 -12.49
C ALA A 255 -1.37 8.91 -12.01
N LEU A 256 -1.39 9.16 -10.69
CA LEU A 256 -1.58 10.50 -10.13
C LEU A 256 -0.43 11.45 -10.47
N PHE A 257 0.84 11.01 -10.41
CA PHE A 257 1.99 11.83 -10.81
C PHE A 257 1.90 12.29 -12.27
N HIS A 258 1.30 11.47 -13.12
CA HIS A 258 1.09 11.75 -14.54
C HIS A 258 -0.31 12.29 -14.86
N GLN A 259 -1.05 12.73 -13.85
CA GLN A 259 -2.37 13.37 -13.96
C GLN A 259 -3.47 12.49 -14.57
N ASP A 260 -3.28 11.17 -14.60
CA ASP A 260 -4.27 10.20 -15.08
C ASP A 260 -5.17 9.71 -13.93
N VAL A 261 -6.07 10.59 -13.51
CA VAL A 261 -7.02 10.35 -12.42
C VAL A 261 -7.92 9.14 -12.67
N ASN A 262 -8.32 8.91 -13.93
CA ASN A 262 -9.23 7.84 -14.26
C ASN A 262 -8.57 6.48 -14.05
N VAL A 263 -7.32 6.32 -14.51
CA VAL A 263 -6.54 5.11 -14.25
C VAL A 263 -6.31 4.93 -12.74
N ALA A 264 -5.92 5.99 -12.03
CA ALA A 264 -5.72 5.94 -10.58
C ALA A 264 -6.98 5.46 -9.84
N TRP A 265 -8.15 6.02 -10.19
CA TRP A 265 -9.42 5.66 -9.56
C TRP A 265 -9.86 4.24 -9.92
N ASN A 266 -9.69 3.82 -11.16
CA ASN A 266 -10.05 2.46 -11.59
C ASN A 266 -9.20 1.41 -10.86
N LEU A 267 -7.89 1.64 -10.73
CA LEU A 267 -7.01 0.76 -9.95
C LEU A 267 -7.39 0.72 -8.47
N TYR A 268 -7.82 1.85 -7.90
CA TYR A 268 -8.32 1.89 -6.52
C TYR A 268 -9.61 1.08 -6.35
N GLN A 269 -10.57 1.19 -7.27
CA GLN A 269 -11.80 0.39 -7.25
C GLN A 269 -11.52 -1.10 -7.44
N GLU A 270 -10.60 -1.45 -8.35
CA GLU A 270 -10.16 -2.82 -8.56
C GLU A 270 -9.53 -3.40 -7.29
N LEU A 271 -8.64 -2.66 -6.63
CA LEU A 271 -8.07 -3.02 -5.34
C LEU A 271 -9.16 -3.35 -4.30
N LEU A 272 -10.20 -2.52 -4.21
CA LEU A 272 -11.31 -2.75 -3.29
C LEU A 272 -12.14 -3.98 -3.67
N SER A 273 -12.33 -4.23 -4.97
CA SER A 273 -13.08 -5.40 -5.46
C SER A 273 -12.41 -6.74 -5.12
N HIS A 274 -11.11 -6.72 -4.83
CA HIS A 274 -10.34 -7.87 -4.36
C HIS A 274 -10.27 -7.98 -2.82
N ASP A 275 -11.09 -7.21 -2.09
CA ASP A 275 -11.08 -7.13 -0.63
C ASP A 275 -9.70 -6.78 -0.04
N ILE A 276 -8.88 -6.06 -0.82
CA ILE A 276 -7.56 -5.60 -0.39
C ILE A 276 -7.75 -4.27 0.34
N VAL A 277 -7.26 -4.19 1.58
CA VAL A 277 -7.25 -2.91 2.31
C VAL A 277 -6.16 -2.00 1.72
N PRO A 278 -6.52 -0.82 1.19
CA PRO A 278 -5.58 0.12 0.59
C PRO A 278 -4.58 0.62 1.63
N MET A 279 -3.39 1.00 1.20
CA MET A 279 -2.44 1.68 2.08
C MET A 279 -2.96 3.10 2.39
N LEU A 280 -2.75 3.56 3.62
CA LEU A 280 -3.11 4.94 3.98
C LEU A 280 -2.35 5.96 3.12
N GLU A 281 -1.13 5.63 2.69
CA GLU A 281 -0.37 6.43 1.73
C GLU A 281 -1.06 6.53 0.36
N THR A 282 -1.69 5.45 -0.12
CA THR A 282 -2.48 5.47 -1.36
C THR A 282 -3.66 6.44 -1.23
N LEU A 283 -4.38 6.38 -0.10
CA LEU A 283 -5.50 7.27 0.17
C LEU A 283 -5.02 8.72 0.28
N LYS A 284 -3.92 8.95 1.00
CA LYS A 284 -3.26 10.25 1.14
C LYS A 284 -2.89 10.86 -0.22
N ALA A 285 -2.35 10.06 -1.14
CA ALA A 285 -1.95 10.52 -2.47
C ALA A 285 -3.11 11.15 -3.26
N PHE A 286 -4.34 10.62 -3.14
CA PHE A 286 -5.51 11.23 -3.77
C PHE A 286 -5.81 12.63 -3.20
N PHE A 287 -5.67 12.84 -1.89
CA PHE A 287 -5.88 14.17 -1.29
C PHE A 287 -4.75 15.13 -1.64
N ASP A 288 -3.50 14.67 -1.64
CA ASP A 288 -2.34 15.49 -2.03
C ASP A 288 -2.46 15.98 -3.49
N PHE A 289 -2.93 15.11 -4.38
CA PHE A 289 -3.20 15.48 -5.78
C PHE A 289 -4.43 16.39 -5.90
N GLY A 290 -5.45 16.16 -5.07
CA GLY A 290 -6.72 16.88 -5.11
C GLY A 290 -6.66 18.36 -4.74
N LYS A 291 -5.61 18.81 -4.04
CA LYS A 291 -5.48 20.20 -3.58
C LYS A 291 -5.42 21.22 -4.72
N ASP A 292 -4.96 20.78 -5.90
CA ASP A 292 -4.80 21.64 -7.09
C ASP A 292 -5.98 21.45 -8.08
N MET A 293 -6.91 20.55 -7.77
CA MET A 293 -8.03 20.18 -8.64
C MET A 293 -9.32 20.90 -8.25
N LYS A 294 -10.01 21.45 -9.26
CA LYS A 294 -11.32 22.13 -9.12
C LYS A 294 -12.40 21.37 -9.89
N ASP A 295 -12.50 20.08 -9.62
CA ASP A 295 -13.47 19.18 -10.25
C ASP A 295 -14.39 18.56 -9.18
N ASP A 296 -15.69 18.75 -9.36
CA ASP A 296 -16.72 18.20 -8.48
C ASP A 296 -16.73 16.67 -8.52
N GLN A 297 -16.42 16.06 -9.68
CA GLN A 297 -16.36 14.60 -9.78
C GLN A 297 -15.19 14.05 -8.96
N TYR A 298 -14.03 14.71 -9.01
CA TYR A 298 -12.90 14.36 -8.16
C TYR A 298 -13.22 14.55 -6.67
N SER A 299 -13.90 15.65 -6.32
CA SER A 299 -14.31 15.91 -4.94
C SER A 299 -15.21 14.79 -4.41
N ASN A 300 -16.14 14.27 -5.22
CA ASN A 300 -16.98 13.13 -4.83
C ASN A 300 -16.14 11.85 -4.58
N LYS A 301 -15.07 11.62 -5.35
CA LYS A 301 -14.15 10.50 -5.11
C LYS A 301 -13.46 10.63 -3.75
N LEU A 302 -13.03 11.82 -3.36
CA LEU A 302 -12.41 12.06 -2.04
C LEU A 302 -13.40 11.89 -0.89
N HIS A 303 -14.65 12.34 -1.06
CA HIS A 303 -15.71 12.07 -0.09
C HIS A 303 -15.95 10.55 0.09
N ASN A 304 -15.93 9.79 -1.01
CA ASN A 304 -16.03 8.32 -0.94
C ASN A 304 -14.86 7.70 -0.16
N ILE A 305 -13.66 8.25 -0.24
CA ILE A 305 -12.53 7.80 0.59
C ILE A 305 -12.78 8.09 2.08
N LEU A 306 -13.34 9.26 2.43
CA LEU A 306 -13.70 9.56 3.83
C LEU A 306 -14.77 8.60 4.36
N LEU A 307 -15.77 8.27 3.54
CA LEU A 307 -16.78 7.25 3.87
C LEU A 307 -16.14 5.87 4.02
N TYR A 308 -15.18 5.51 3.17
CA TYR A 308 -14.42 4.27 3.30
C TYR A 308 -13.70 4.20 4.65
N LEU A 309 -13.03 5.28 5.08
CA LEU A 309 -12.37 5.35 6.38
C LEU A 309 -13.37 5.17 7.53
N ARG A 310 -14.51 5.88 7.49
CA ARG A 310 -15.59 5.77 8.49
C ARG A 310 -16.11 4.33 8.59
N ASN A 311 -16.52 3.76 7.47
CA ASN A 311 -17.17 2.45 7.40
C ASN A 311 -16.26 1.30 7.84
N ASN A 312 -14.93 1.47 7.68
CA ASN A 312 -13.94 0.48 8.07
C ASN A 312 -13.22 0.81 9.39
N GLN A 313 -13.67 1.85 10.12
CA GLN A 313 -13.04 2.29 11.39
C GLN A 313 -11.53 2.55 11.25
N LEU A 314 -11.11 3.14 10.13
CA LEU A 314 -9.73 3.49 9.84
C LEU A 314 -9.48 4.97 10.12
N TYR A 315 -8.34 5.26 10.74
CA TYR A 315 -7.96 6.61 11.14
C TYR A 315 -6.68 7.04 10.42
N PRO A 316 -6.61 8.27 9.90
CA PRO A 316 -5.42 8.75 9.21
C PRO A 316 -4.27 8.98 10.19
N GLY A 317 -3.05 8.76 9.71
CA GLY A 317 -1.84 9.27 10.36
C GLY A 317 -1.76 10.80 10.29
N GLU A 318 -0.81 11.38 11.01
CA GLU A 318 -0.65 12.84 11.09
C GLU A 318 -0.47 13.50 9.72
N SER A 319 0.45 12.98 8.89
CA SER A 319 0.71 13.51 7.54
C SER A 319 -0.53 13.43 6.64
N PHE A 320 -1.29 12.34 6.71
CA PHE A 320 -2.52 12.17 5.95
C PHE A 320 -3.63 13.12 6.45
N ALA A 321 -3.77 13.31 7.75
CA ALA A 321 -4.72 14.28 8.30
C ALA A 321 -4.40 15.72 7.84
N HIS A 322 -3.12 16.08 7.72
CA HIS A 322 -2.71 17.35 7.10
C HIS A 322 -3.12 17.44 5.62
N SER A 323 -2.91 16.38 4.83
CA SER A 323 -3.35 16.35 3.42
C SER A 323 -4.87 16.55 3.28
N ILE A 324 -5.66 15.88 4.12
CA ILE A 324 -7.12 16.07 4.16
C ILE A 324 -7.45 17.52 4.49
N LYS A 325 -6.75 18.10 5.48
CA LYS A 325 -6.94 19.50 5.87
C LYS A 325 -6.67 20.46 4.72
N THR A 326 -5.50 20.34 4.10
CA THR A 326 -5.12 21.18 2.97
C THR A 326 -6.10 21.06 1.81
N TRP A 327 -6.61 19.86 1.53
CA TRP A 327 -7.62 19.67 0.50
C TRP A 327 -8.93 20.40 0.81
N PHE A 328 -9.51 20.24 2.01
CA PHE A 328 -10.75 20.95 2.37
C PHE A 328 -10.58 22.47 2.27
N GLU A 329 -9.46 23.00 2.76
CA GLU A 329 -9.14 24.43 2.71
C GLU A 329 -8.86 24.94 1.29
N SER A 330 -8.54 24.06 0.34
CA SER A 330 -8.34 24.40 -1.08
C SER A 330 -9.65 24.58 -1.87
N ILE A 331 -10.79 24.12 -1.33
CA ILE A 331 -12.08 24.15 -2.03
C ILE A 331 -12.57 25.60 -2.16
N PRO A 332 -12.68 26.16 -3.39
CA PRO A 332 -13.07 27.55 -3.57
C PRO A 332 -14.55 27.77 -3.19
N GLY A 333 -14.83 28.92 -2.57
CA GLY A 333 -16.20 29.33 -2.22
C GLY A 333 -16.76 28.75 -0.92
N GLU A 334 -16.14 27.72 -0.36
CA GLU A 334 -16.67 26.99 0.80
C GLU A 334 -16.08 27.42 2.16
N GLN A 335 -15.05 28.29 2.16
CA GLN A 335 -14.41 28.87 3.37
C GLN A 335 -14.14 27.84 4.49
N TRP A 336 -13.71 26.64 4.11
CA TRP A 336 -13.35 25.60 5.07
C TRP A 336 -12.15 26.03 5.92
N LYS A 337 -12.21 25.72 7.21
CA LYS A 337 -11.11 25.93 8.15
C LYS A 337 -10.90 24.68 8.98
N GLY A 338 -9.76 24.02 8.78
CA GLY A 338 -9.38 22.84 9.55
C GLY A 338 -8.58 23.22 10.80
N GLN A 339 -8.80 22.51 11.90
CA GLN A 339 -8.00 22.64 13.11
C GLN A 339 -7.74 21.26 13.72
N PHE A 340 -6.53 21.05 14.25
CA PHE A 340 -6.22 19.87 15.04
C PHE A 340 -6.66 20.12 16.49
N THR A 341 -7.57 19.30 16.99
CA THR A 341 -8.23 19.52 18.29
C THR A 341 -8.31 18.23 19.08
N THR A 342 -8.73 18.34 20.34
CA THR A 342 -9.15 17.21 21.15
C THR A 342 -10.64 17.32 21.50
N ILE A 343 -11.22 16.21 21.94
CA ILE A 343 -12.62 16.13 22.35
C ILE A 343 -12.67 16.17 23.87
N GLN A 344 -13.53 17.02 24.43
CA GLN A 344 -13.80 17.08 25.87
C GLN A 344 -14.46 15.79 26.36
N GLN A 345 -14.43 15.54 27.67
CA GLN A 345 -15.18 14.42 28.28
C GLN A 345 -16.69 14.50 28.02
N SER A 346 -17.22 15.71 27.80
CA SER A 346 -18.60 15.97 27.41
C SER A 346 -18.96 15.52 25.98
N GLY A 347 -17.97 15.09 25.18
CA GLY A 347 -18.14 14.76 23.76
C GLY A 347 -18.09 15.97 22.82
N GLN A 348 -17.80 17.17 23.34
CA GLN A 348 -17.70 18.40 22.53
C GLN A 348 -16.28 18.62 21.97
N CYS A 349 -16.20 19.07 20.72
CA CYS A 349 -14.94 19.46 20.09
C CYS A 349 -14.41 20.78 20.65
N LEU A 350 -13.13 20.83 21.07
CA LEU A 350 -12.53 22.05 21.61
C LEU A 350 -12.37 23.20 20.58
N GLY A 351 -12.31 22.90 19.29
CA GLY A 351 -12.13 23.93 18.26
C GLY A 351 -13.43 24.61 17.85
N CYS A 352 -14.49 23.83 17.60
CA CYS A 352 -15.75 24.35 17.06
C CYS A 352 -16.96 24.21 17.99
N GLY A 353 -16.80 23.59 19.17
CA GLY A 353 -17.88 23.38 20.15
C GLY A 353 -18.95 22.35 19.76
N LYS A 354 -18.89 21.79 18.54
CA LYS A 354 -19.87 20.78 18.10
C LYS A 354 -19.72 19.48 18.88
N THR A 355 -20.84 18.86 19.22
CA THR A 355 -20.93 17.54 19.85
C THR A 355 -20.66 16.44 18.81
N VAL A 356 -19.77 15.50 19.13
CA VAL A 356 -19.48 14.33 18.30
C VAL A 356 -20.67 13.35 18.32
N GLU A 357 -20.82 12.54 17.27
CA GLU A 357 -21.82 11.48 17.20
C GLU A 357 -21.79 10.60 18.46
N SER A 358 -22.98 10.29 18.98
CA SER A 358 -23.15 9.45 20.16
C SER A 358 -22.64 8.03 19.89
N ILE A 359 -21.99 7.43 20.88
CA ILE A 359 -21.64 6.00 20.85
C ILE A 359 -22.87 5.10 21.10
N HIS A 360 -23.94 5.67 21.66
CA HIS A 360 -25.17 4.94 21.93
C HIS A 360 -25.99 4.79 20.66
N LEU A 361 -26.21 3.52 20.28
CA LEU A 361 -27.15 3.14 19.23
C LEU A 361 -28.57 3.51 19.66
N SER A 362 -29.38 3.98 18.71
CA SER A 362 -30.82 4.06 18.91
C SER A 362 -31.42 2.66 19.09
N SER A 363 -32.63 2.57 19.67
CA SER A 363 -33.32 1.29 19.83
C SER A 363 -33.52 0.56 18.50
N GLU A 364 -33.79 1.31 17.42
CA GLU A 364 -33.95 0.77 16.07
C GLU A 364 -32.63 0.22 15.51
N GLU A 365 -31.53 0.97 15.65
CA GLU A 365 -30.20 0.53 15.21
C GLU A 365 -29.71 -0.68 16.00
N TYR A 366 -29.98 -0.72 17.31
CA TYR A 366 -29.63 -1.84 18.17
C TYR A 366 -30.41 -3.10 17.80
N GLU A 367 -31.73 -3.02 17.66
CA GLU A 367 -32.54 -4.18 17.27
C GLU A 367 -32.20 -4.66 15.85
N PHE A 368 -31.90 -3.75 14.92
CA PHE A 368 -31.42 -4.10 13.59
C PHE A 368 -30.08 -4.88 13.65
N LEU A 369 -29.10 -4.37 14.41
CA LEU A 369 -27.81 -5.01 14.58
C LEU A 369 -27.95 -6.39 15.27
N LYS A 370 -28.73 -6.44 16.34
CA LYS A 370 -29.04 -7.68 17.09
C LYS A 370 -29.69 -8.72 16.20
N ALA A 371 -30.72 -8.35 15.41
CA ALA A 371 -31.37 -9.25 14.48
C ALA A 371 -30.42 -9.77 13.41
N LYS A 372 -29.49 -8.93 12.92
CA LYS A 372 -28.47 -9.35 11.95
C LYS A 372 -27.49 -10.37 12.56
N ILE A 373 -26.95 -10.09 13.74
CA ILE A 373 -26.03 -10.99 14.44
C ILE A 373 -26.71 -12.33 14.77
N MET A 374 -27.94 -12.30 15.28
CA MET A 374 -28.68 -13.50 15.64
C MET A 374 -28.92 -14.40 14.43
N ARG A 375 -29.29 -13.86 13.26
CA ARG A 375 -29.40 -14.64 12.03
C ARG A 375 -28.07 -15.29 11.63
N ASP A 376 -26.99 -14.51 11.62
CA ASP A 376 -25.68 -15.02 11.20
C ASP A 376 -25.14 -16.12 12.14
N VAL A 377 -25.46 -16.05 13.43
CA VAL A 377 -25.04 -17.03 14.46
C VAL A 377 -25.95 -18.26 14.51
N ILE A 378 -27.27 -18.09 14.42
CA ILE A 378 -28.26 -19.18 14.60
C ILE A 378 -28.50 -19.92 13.29
N ASP A 379 -28.71 -19.21 12.19
CA ASP A 379 -28.98 -19.85 10.89
C ASP A 379 -27.69 -20.41 10.27
N GLY A 380 -26.53 -19.99 10.80
CA GLY A 380 -25.22 -20.50 10.44
C GLY A 380 -25.00 -20.38 8.94
N GLY A 381 -24.56 -19.20 8.48
CA GLY A 381 -24.26 -18.96 7.06
C GLY A 381 -23.24 -19.94 6.45
N ASP A 382 -22.59 -20.77 7.27
CA ASP A 382 -21.67 -21.83 6.89
C ASP A 382 -22.10 -23.15 7.58
N GLN A 383 -22.72 -24.07 6.82
CA GLN A 383 -23.21 -25.37 7.33
C GLN A 383 -22.11 -26.25 7.94
N TYR A 384 -20.83 -25.96 7.63
CA TYR A 384 -19.67 -26.73 8.07
C TYR A 384 -19.02 -26.20 9.35
N LYS A 385 -19.43 -25.03 9.86
CA LYS A 385 -18.96 -24.44 11.13
C LYS A 385 -19.99 -24.50 12.25
N LYS A 386 -20.90 -25.47 12.19
CA LYS A 386 -21.83 -25.73 13.28
C LYS A 386 -21.05 -26.30 14.46
N THR A 387 -20.77 -25.47 15.45
CA THR A 387 -20.45 -25.96 16.80
C THR A 387 -21.65 -26.75 17.33
N THR A 388 -21.36 -27.77 18.14
CA THR A 388 -22.37 -28.72 18.61
C THR A 388 -23.51 -28.00 19.35
N PRO A 389 -24.79 -28.27 19.02
CA PRO A 389 -25.95 -27.59 19.63
C PRO A 389 -26.08 -27.79 21.15
N GLN A 390 -25.33 -28.73 21.74
CA GLN A 390 -25.45 -29.14 23.14
C GLN A 390 -24.93 -28.12 24.17
N SER A 391 -24.46 -26.95 23.73
CA SER A 391 -23.81 -25.94 24.58
C SER A 391 -24.37 -24.51 24.41
N PHE A 392 -25.48 -24.34 23.70
CA PHE A 392 -26.17 -23.05 23.56
C PHE A 392 -27.34 -22.90 24.52
#